data_AF-A0A3M1CYN8-F1
#
_entry.id   AF-A0A3M1CYN8-F1
#
_cell.length_a   1.000
_cell.length_b   1.000
_cell.length_c   1.000
_cell.angle_alpha   90.00
_cell.angle_beta   90.00
_cell.angle_gamma   90.00
#
_symmetry.space_group_name_H-M   'P 1'
#
loop_
_entity.id
_entity.type
_entity.pdbx_description
1 polymer ?
#
loop_
_entity_poly.entity_id
_entity_poly.type
_entity_poly.pdbx_seq_one_letter_code
_entity_poly.pdbx_strand_id
1 'polypeptide(L)' 'MEAENTNAGRQGRYARQTVLEEIGTEGQRRLADAAVAVMGCGALGTHQASWLARAGVG' A
#
# COMPACT_ATOMS: atom_id res chain seq x y z
N MET A 1 -0.66 11.05 27.66
CA MET A 1 -0.25 11.73 26.42
C MET A 1 -0.29 10.66 25.33
N GLU A 2 -1.49 10.40 24.82
CA GLU A 2 -1.75 9.35 23.83
C GLU A 2 -1.26 9.84 22.46
N ALA A 3 -0.32 9.10 21.87
CA ALA A 3 0.09 9.34 20.49
C ALA A 3 -1.11 9.09 19.59
N GLU A 4 -1.67 10.18 19.06
CA GLU A 4 -2.76 10.18 18.09
C GLU A 4 -2.37 9.29 16.90
N ASN A 5 -3.19 8.25 16.71
CA ASN A 5 -2.90 7.11 15.86
C ASN A 5 -2.83 7.52 14.37
N THR A 6 -1.62 7.66 13.83
CA THR A 6 -1.35 8.02 12.41
C THR A 6 -1.92 7.00 11.41
N ASN A 7 -2.45 5.86 11.89
CA ASN A 7 -2.98 4.75 11.10
C ASN A 7 -4.47 4.88 10.73
N ALA A 8 -5.21 5.84 11.30
CA ALA A 8 -6.65 6.01 11.04
C ALA A 8 -6.98 6.25 9.55
N GLY A 9 -6.09 6.94 8.82
CA GLY A 9 -6.27 7.21 7.39
C GLY A 9 -6.03 6.01 6.46
N ARG A 10 -5.28 4.99 6.91
CA ARG A 10 -4.93 3.82 6.08
C ARG A 10 -6.03 2.77 6.06
N GLN A 11 -6.74 2.57 7.17
CA GLN A 11 -7.74 1.51 7.28
C GLN A 11 -8.92 1.68 6.30
N GLY A 12 -9.41 2.91 6.10
CA GLY A 12 -10.46 3.19 5.11
C GLY A 12 -9.96 3.20 3.66
N ARG A 13 -8.69 3.52 3.43
CA ARG A 13 -8.12 3.69 2.08
C ARG A 13 -8.12 2.40 1.27
N TYR A 14 -7.82 1.27 1.91
CA TYR A 14 -7.66 -0.03 1.24
C TYR A 14 -8.88 -0.95 1.37
N ALA A 15 -9.98 -0.47 1.96
CA ALA A 15 -11.17 -1.29 2.22
C ALA A 15 -11.67 -2.03 0.98
N ARG A 16 -11.69 -1.38 -0.20
CA ARG A 16 -12.14 -2.01 -1.46
C ARG A 16 -11.26 -3.16 -1.94
N GLN A 17 -9.94 -3.08 -1.75
CA GLN A 17 -9.03 -4.15 -2.18
C GLN A 17 -8.92 -5.26 -1.14
N THR A 18 -9.05 -4.94 0.15
CA THR A 18 -9.06 -5.90 1.26
C THR A 18 -10.29 -6.82 1.28
N VAL A 19 -11.40 -6.42 0.63
CA VAL A 19 -12.60 -7.28 0.47
C VAL A 19 -12.35 -8.46 -0.48
N LEU A 20 -11.37 -8.35 -1.38
CA LEU A 20 -11.00 -9.44 -2.28
C LEU A 20 -10.26 -10.53 -1.50
N GLU A 21 -10.70 -11.79 -1.63
CA GLU A 21 -10.13 -12.93 -0.90
C GLU A 21 -8.63 -13.13 -1.21
N GLU A 22 -8.20 -12.78 -2.43
CA GLU A 22 -6.82 -12.91 -2.89
C GLU A 22 -5.86 -11.93 -2.18
N ILE A 23 -6.39 -10.82 -1.66
CA ILE A 23 -5.61 -9.82 -0.91
C ILE A 23 -5.92 -9.98 0.59
N GLY A 24 -7.17 -9.79 0.98
CA GLY A 24 -7.58 -9.84 2.37
C GLY A 24 -6.84 -8.83 3.25
N THR A 25 -7.06 -8.93 4.56
CA THR A 25 -6.34 -8.08 5.53
C THR A 25 -4.87 -8.44 5.59
N GLU A 26 -4.55 -9.74 5.47
CA GLU A 26 -3.18 -10.23 5.55
C GLU A 26 -2.34 -9.81 4.34
N GLY A 27 -2.88 -9.88 3.12
CA GLY A 27 -2.20 -9.38 1.93
C GLY A 27 -1.97 -7.87 2.02
N GLN A 28 -2.92 -7.10 2.55
CA GLN A 28 -2.71 -5.67 2.77
C GLN A 28 -1.60 -5.39 3.79
N ARG A 29 -1.51 -6.18 4.86
CA ARG A 29 -0.43 -6.10 5.84
C ARG A 29 0.92 -6.39 5.18
N ARG A 30 0.99 -7.45 4.37
CA ARG A 30 2.20 -7.81 3.62
C ARG A 30 2.63 -6.71 2.65
N LEU A 31 1.69 -6.01 2.01
CA LEU A 31 2.01 -4.84 1.17
C LEU A 31 2.60 -3.71 2.01
N ALA A 32 1.97 -3.37 3.13
CA ALA A 32 2.46 -2.31 4.03
C ALA A 32 3.87 -2.61 4.58
N ASP A 33 4.18 -3.88 4.86
CA ASP A 33 5.50 -4.27 5.36
C ASP A 33 6.55 -4.45 4.23
N ALA A 34 6.15 -4.39 2.97
CA ALA A 34 7.05 -4.59 1.83
C ALA A 34 7.81 -3.32 1.45
N ALA A 35 9.05 -3.50 0.98
CA ALA A 35 9.85 -2.46 0.35
C ALA A 35 10.22 -2.89 -1.08
N VAL A 36 10.08 -1.98 -2.05
CA VAL A 36 10.34 -2.24 -3.47
C VAL A 36 11.28 -1.17 -4.03
N ALA A 37 12.35 -1.60 -4.70
CA ALA A 37 13.23 -0.71 -5.46
C ALA A 37 12.77 -0.65 -6.92
N VAL A 38 12.47 0.55 -7.43
CA VAL A 38 12.13 0.78 -8.83
C VAL A 38 13.37 1.31 -9.57
N MET A 39 13.89 0.52 -10.50
CA MET A 39 15.09 0.89 -11.27
C MET A 39 14.69 1.67 -12.53
N GLY A 40 14.91 2.98 -12.49
CA GLY A 40 14.57 3.90 -13.57
C GLY A 40 13.15 4.46 -13.44
N CYS A 41 13.02 5.78 -13.53
CA CYS A 41 11.77 6.53 -13.34
C CYS A 41 11.28 7.19 -14.64
N GLY A 42 11.39 6.48 -15.77
CA GLY A 42 10.78 6.86 -17.05
C GLY A 42 9.31 6.42 -17.12
N ALA A 43 8.75 6.29 -18.33
CA ALA A 43 7.34 5.95 -18.54
C ALA A 43 6.89 4.71 -17.73
N LEU A 44 7.60 3.59 -17.82
CA LEU A 44 7.24 2.37 -17.10
C LEU A 44 7.45 2.52 -15.58
N GLY A 45 8.57 3.12 -15.17
CA GLY A 45 8.92 3.26 -13.76
C GLY A 45 7.93 4.10 -12.97
N THR A 46 7.47 5.22 -13.53
CA THR A 46 6.49 6.09 -12.87
C THR A 46 5.11 5.45 -12.78
N HIS A 47 4.68 4.71 -13.81
CA HIS A 47 3.45 3.93 -13.76
C HIS A 47 3.50 2.86 -12.66
N GLN A 48 4.59 2.09 -12.58
CA GLN A 48 4.74 1.07 -11.55
C GLN A 48 4.82 1.67 -10.14
N ALA A 49 5.59 2.75 -9.95
CA ALA A 49 5.68 3.44 -8.67
C ALA A 49 4.30 3.96 -8.20
N SER A 50 3.50 4.50 -9.11
CA SER A 50 2.14 4.95 -8.82
C SER A 50 1.23 3.79 -8.38
N TRP A 51 1.29 2.65 -9.07
CA TRP A 51 0.52 1.47 -8.67
C TRP A 51 0.94 0.90 -7.32
N LEU A 52 2.25 0.78 -7.06
CA LEU A 52 2.77 0.31 -5.77
C LEU A 52 2.35 1.22 -4.61
N ALA A 53 2.45 2.53 -4.79
CA ALA A 53 2.00 3.50 -3.79
C ALA A 53 0.48 3.41 -3.53
N ARG A 54 -0.32 3.23 -4.59
CA ARG A 54 -1.79 3.06 -4.48
C ARG A 54 -2.18 1.72 -3.86
N ALA A 55 -1.40 0.67 -4.10
CA ALA A 55 -1.58 -0.62 -3.44
C ALA A 55 -1.25 -0.56 -1.94
N GLY A 56 -0.46 0.44 -1.52
CA GLY A 56 -0.07 0.62 -0.13
C GLY A 56 1.21 -0.12 0.25
N VAL A 57 2.13 -0.23 -0.71
CA VAL A 57 3.50 -0.69 -0.42
C VAL A 57 4.20 0.34 0.48
N GLY A 58 4.72 -0.12 1.62
CA GLY A 58 5.38 0.71 2.64
C GLY A 58 4.47 1.41 3.65
#